data_AF-A0A7S4MBM5-F1
#
_entry.id   AF-A0A7S4MBM5-F1
#
_cell.length_a   1.000
_cell.length_b   1.000
_cell.length_c   1.000
_cell.angle_alpha   90.00
_cell.angle_beta   90.00
_cell.angle_gamma   90.00
#
_symmetry.space_group_name_H-M   'P 1'
#
loop_
_entity.id
_entity.type
_entity.pdbx_description
1 polymer ?
#
loop_
_entity_poly.entity_id
_entity_poly.type
_entity_poly.pdbx_seq_one_letter_code
_entity_poly.pdbx_strand_id
1 'polypeptide(L)'
;MTVPYHPKLGVVALLRFKSTILQSTLQSFTFWCLMILHALCLYLNENYDMWELEWSSFQPVLSLATFFLVFYAGSCYARFYQLHYDCIGILGAMLDWTSDAKLFFPEKPDLQWNLCRLMLCSMQMTFCTLDEGKEVAQSQWDNMQHNNLVSSEEIEVIKEFRGFQPFLPIVWALDEARAVLGRELPNSFFIMHFREQAYTMRRHACNITFMLQQPIPFAYYHVLKLLLLVSLLLLSYAISQLLEESKAFCYFIYATVCMIMLGLEDVSVAMADPF
;
A
#
# COMPACT_ATOMS: atom_id res chain seq x y z
N MET A 1 2.66 4.32 -6.08
CA MET A 1 3.36 4.71 -7.34
C MET A 1 4.78 4.14 -7.35
N THR A 2 5.08 3.15 -8.20
CA THR A 2 6.42 2.55 -8.27
C THR A 2 7.39 3.49 -8.98
N VAL A 3 8.47 3.88 -8.31
CA VAL A 3 9.52 4.70 -8.91
C VAL A 3 10.65 3.77 -9.36
N PRO A 4 10.84 3.52 -10.67
CA PRO A 4 11.96 2.74 -11.14
C PRO A 4 13.27 3.46 -10.80
N TYR A 5 14.26 2.73 -10.30
CA TYR A 5 15.60 3.24 -10.03
C TYR A 5 16.65 2.21 -10.45
N HIS A 6 17.85 2.69 -10.82
CA HIS A 6 18.97 1.82 -11.14
C HIS A 6 19.82 1.63 -9.87
N PRO A 7 20.08 0.38 -9.42
CA PRO A 7 20.80 0.12 -8.17
C PRO A 7 22.26 0.62 -8.14
N LYS A 8 22.85 0.91 -9.31
CA LYS A 8 24.23 1.41 -9.43
C LYS A 8 24.33 2.93 -9.23
N LEU A 9 23.21 3.65 -9.24
CA LEU A 9 23.15 5.12 -9.21
C LEU A 9 22.72 5.63 -7.84
N GLY A 10 23.22 5.03 -6.75
CA GLY A 10 22.79 5.33 -5.38
C GLY A 10 22.92 6.81 -4.99
N VAL A 11 24.08 7.42 -5.25
CA VAL A 11 24.30 8.85 -4.94
C VAL A 11 23.40 9.75 -5.79
N VAL A 12 23.19 9.40 -7.06
CA VAL A 12 22.29 10.16 -7.95
C VAL A 12 20.84 10.07 -7.47
N ALA A 13 20.44 8.94 -6.88
CA ALA A 13 19.12 8.78 -6.28
C ALA A 13 18.89 9.75 -5.10
N LEU A 14 19.94 10.09 -4.33
CA LEU A 14 19.87 11.08 -3.24
C LEU A 14 19.61 12.51 -3.76
N LEU A 15 20.00 12.81 -5.00
CA LEU A 15 19.78 14.12 -5.62
C LEU A 15 18.36 14.29 -6.18
N ARG A 16 17.56 13.21 -6.19
CA ARG A 16 16.18 13.27 -6.67
C ARG A 16 15.29 13.88 -5.58
N PHE A 17 14.61 14.97 -5.92
CA PHE A 17 13.65 15.59 -5.01
C PHE A 17 12.25 14.97 -5.12
N LYS A 18 11.77 14.71 -6.35
CA LYS A 18 10.40 14.24 -6.56
C LYS A 18 10.19 12.80 -6.08
N SER A 19 9.15 12.61 -5.27
CA SER A 19 8.74 11.31 -4.73
C SER A 19 9.79 10.69 -3.81
N THR A 20 10.51 11.53 -3.05
CA THR A 20 11.48 11.08 -2.04
C THR A 20 11.10 11.57 -0.67
N ILE A 21 11.72 10.96 0.35
CA ILE A 21 11.61 11.36 1.76
C ILE A 21 11.92 12.86 1.93
N LEU A 22 12.89 13.38 1.18
CA LEU A 22 13.27 14.79 1.26
C LEU A 22 12.09 15.71 0.95
N GLN A 23 11.33 15.41 -0.10
CA GLN A 23 10.15 16.19 -0.45
C GLN A 23 9.05 16.04 0.59
N SER A 24 8.69 14.81 1.00
CA SER A 24 7.58 14.59 1.93
C SER A 24 7.83 15.26 3.26
N THR A 25 9.04 15.11 3.80
CA THR A 25 9.38 15.64 5.12
C THR A 25 9.57 17.16 5.10
N LEU A 26 10.19 17.75 4.06
CA LEU A 26 10.31 19.21 3.95
C LEU A 26 8.98 19.91 3.69
N GLN A 27 7.98 19.21 3.14
CA GLN A 27 6.62 19.74 2.98
C GLN A 27 5.76 19.50 4.23
N SER A 28 6.24 18.73 5.21
CA SER A 28 5.53 18.41 6.43
C SER A 28 5.49 19.59 7.39
N PHE A 29 4.29 19.94 7.85
CA PHE A 29 4.09 20.93 8.92
C PHE A 29 4.83 20.54 10.21
N THR A 30 4.81 19.25 10.57
CA THR A 30 5.46 18.71 11.77
C THR A 30 6.96 18.98 11.77
N PHE A 31 7.62 18.82 10.62
CA PHE A 31 9.05 19.08 10.48
C PHE A 31 9.37 20.55 10.82
N TRP A 32 8.65 21.50 10.21
CA TRP A 32 8.90 22.92 10.45
C TRP A 32 8.54 23.36 11.88
N CYS A 33 7.48 22.81 12.46
CA CYS A 33 7.18 23.03 13.88
C CYS A 33 8.32 22.58 14.79
N LEU A 34 8.88 21.39 14.54
CA LEU A 34 10.03 20.89 15.29
C LEU A 34 11.27 21.77 15.11
N MET A 35 11.53 22.27 13.90
CA MET A 35 12.63 23.19 13.62
C MET A 35 12.48 24.53 14.35
N ILE A 36 11.26 25.09 14.39
CA ILE A 36 10.96 26.32 15.14
C ILE A 36 11.15 26.09 16.65
N LEU A 37 10.68 24.96 17.17
CA LEU A 37 10.88 24.61 18.58
C LEU A 37 12.36 24.41 18.92
N HIS A 38 13.16 23.90 18.00
CA HIS A 38 14.62 23.83 18.17
C HIS A 38 15.29 25.19 18.18
N ALA A 39 14.86 26.09 17.29
CA ALA A 39 15.31 27.48 17.31
C ALA A 39 15.00 28.15 18.65
N LEU A 40 13.80 27.89 19.20
CA LEU A 40 13.41 28.37 20.52
C LEU A 40 14.27 27.78 21.63
N CYS A 41 14.58 26.48 21.61
CA CYS A 41 15.45 25.84 22.59
C CYS A 41 16.86 26.46 22.58
N LEU A 42 17.44 26.66 21.39
CA LEU A 42 18.73 27.34 21.24
C LEU A 42 18.71 28.78 21.78
N TYR A 43 17.65 29.52 21.48
CA TYR A 43 17.46 30.88 22.00
C TYR A 43 17.34 30.88 23.54
N LEU A 44 16.55 29.97 24.10
CA LEU A 44 16.39 29.87 25.54
C LEU A 44 17.69 29.48 26.25
N ASN A 45 18.44 28.51 25.71
CA ASN A 45 19.73 28.09 26.27
C ASN A 45 20.77 29.21 26.26
N GLU A 46 20.75 30.11 25.27
CA GLU A 46 21.68 31.24 25.20
C GLU A 46 21.34 32.37 26.19
N ASN A 47 20.05 32.59 26.45
CA ASN A 47 19.60 33.78 27.19
C ASN A 47 19.22 33.47 28.66
N TYR A 48 19.02 32.20 28.99
CA TYR A 48 18.56 31.76 30.30
C TYR A 48 19.38 30.57 30.78
N ASP A 49 19.58 30.49 32.09
CA ASP A 49 20.20 29.33 32.73
C ASP A 49 19.19 28.17 32.75
N MET A 50 19.27 27.32 31.73
CA MET A 50 18.37 26.19 31.53
C MET A 50 18.94 24.95 32.24
N TRP A 51 18.09 24.21 32.95
CA TRP A 51 18.45 22.93 33.58
C TRP A 51 19.18 21.96 32.64
N GLU A 52 20.31 21.41 33.07
CA GLU A 52 21.06 20.46 32.25
C GLU A 52 20.31 19.14 32.11
N LEU A 53 20.03 18.72 30.88
CA LEU A 53 19.50 17.39 30.60
C LEU A 53 20.66 16.42 30.37
N GLU A 54 20.86 15.50 31.31
CA GLU A 54 21.89 14.48 31.15
C GLU A 54 21.59 13.60 29.93
N TRP A 55 22.52 13.55 28.98
CA TRP A 55 22.36 12.79 27.73
C TRP A 55 21.99 11.31 27.96
N SER A 56 22.55 10.72 29.03
CA SER A 56 22.29 9.34 29.44
C SER A 56 20.81 9.08 29.78
N SER A 57 20.10 10.09 30.28
CA SER A 57 18.69 10.00 30.66
C SER A 57 17.75 10.05 29.46
N PHE A 58 18.17 10.72 28.38
CA PHE A 58 17.40 10.84 27.14
C PHE A 58 17.58 9.64 26.20
N GLN A 59 18.77 9.05 26.17
CA GLN A 59 19.11 7.94 25.27
C GLN A 59 18.10 6.77 25.28
N PRO A 60 17.55 6.30 26.42
CA PRO A 60 16.56 5.23 26.45
C PRO A 60 15.28 5.60 25.69
N VAL A 61 14.81 6.85 25.79
CA VAL A 61 13.59 7.32 25.14
C VAL A 61 13.75 7.34 23.62
N LEU A 62 14.88 7.87 23.13
CA LEU A 62 15.21 7.85 21.71
C LEU A 62 15.34 6.42 21.17
N SER A 63 16.04 5.55 21.91
CA SER A 63 16.23 4.14 21.53
C SER A 63 14.89 3.42 21.40
N LEU A 64 13.98 3.67 22.34
CA LEU A 64 12.62 3.12 22.32
C LEU A 64 11.84 3.63 21.10
N ALA A 65 11.91 4.92 20.79
CA ALA A 65 11.27 5.51 19.62
C ALA A 65 11.78 4.91 18.31
N THR A 66 13.10 4.78 18.17
CA THR A 66 13.72 4.12 17.01
C THR A 66 13.29 2.66 16.89
N PHE A 67 13.25 1.92 18.01
CA PHE A 67 12.79 0.53 18.02
C PHE A 67 11.36 0.39 17.51
N PHE A 68 10.42 1.17 18.07
CA PHE A 68 9.01 1.11 17.65
C PHE A 68 8.82 1.57 16.20
N LEU A 69 9.58 2.58 15.76
CA LEU A 69 9.55 3.05 14.38
C LEU A 69 10.00 1.94 13.41
N VAL A 70 11.11 1.26 13.69
CA VAL A 70 11.61 0.15 12.86
C VAL A 70 10.62 -1.03 12.86
N PHE A 71 10.04 -1.36 14.01
CA PHE A 71 9.04 -2.44 14.10
C PHE A 71 7.76 -2.11 13.31
N TYR A 72 7.28 -0.88 13.41
CA TYR A 72 6.16 -0.39 12.62
C TYR A 72 6.47 -0.41 11.12
N ALA A 73 7.64 0.11 10.73
CA ALA A 73 8.10 0.10 9.34
C ALA A 73 8.18 -1.34 8.77
N GLY A 74 8.69 -2.28 9.55
CA GLY A 74 8.73 -3.71 9.17
C GLY A 74 7.33 -4.30 8.97
N SER A 75 6.36 -3.93 9.80
CA SER A 75 4.96 -4.37 9.67
C SER A 75 4.30 -3.78 8.42
N CYS A 76 4.51 -2.48 8.14
CA CYS A 76 4.03 -1.84 6.92
C CYS A 76 4.66 -2.45 5.67
N TYR A 77 5.96 -2.73 5.70
CA TYR A 77 6.68 -3.36 4.61
C TYR A 77 6.16 -4.77 4.31
N ALA A 78 5.97 -5.61 5.34
CA ALA A 78 5.40 -6.94 5.16
C ALA A 78 4.00 -6.90 4.53
N ARG A 79 3.15 -5.98 4.99
CA ARG A 79 1.82 -5.74 4.43
C ARG A 79 1.89 -5.30 2.97
N PHE A 80 2.77 -4.35 2.63
CA PHE A 80 2.99 -3.89 1.26
C PHE A 80 3.32 -5.05 0.31
N TYR A 81 4.27 -5.91 0.70
CA TYR A 81 4.67 -7.06 -0.13
C TYR A 81 3.57 -8.11 -0.24
N GLN A 82 2.79 -8.32 0.81
CA GLN A 82 1.66 -9.24 0.76
C GLN A 82 0.58 -8.74 -0.22
N LEU A 83 0.22 -7.46 -0.15
CA LEU A 83 -0.71 -6.83 -1.12
C LEU A 83 -0.17 -6.93 -2.55
N HIS A 84 1.12 -6.64 -2.75
CA HIS A 84 1.75 -6.79 -4.05
C HIS A 84 1.73 -8.23 -4.58
N TYR A 85 2.01 -9.20 -3.71
CA TYR A 85 1.98 -10.63 -4.06
C TYR A 85 0.57 -11.06 -4.46
N ASP A 86 -0.46 -10.64 -3.73
CA ASP A 86 -1.85 -10.94 -4.09
C ASP A 86 -2.25 -10.28 -5.42
N CYS A 87 -1.80 -9.05 -5.71
CA CYS A 87 -2.01 -8.43 -7.03
C CYS A 87 -1.38 -9.24 -8.17
N ILE A 88 -0.14 -9.71 -7.99
CA ILE A 88 0.53 -10.59 -8.96
C ILE A 88 -0.19 -11.93 -9.06
N GLY A 89 -0.70 -12.48 -7.96
CA GLY A 89 -1.45 -13.72 -7.92
C GLY A 89 -2.74 -13.67 -8.75
N ILE A 90 -3.47 -12.55 -8.71
CA ILE A 90 -4.63 -12.31 -9.60
C ILE A 90 -4.19 -12.36 -11.07
N LEU A 91 -3.11 -11.65 -11.42
CA LEU A 91 -2.60 -11.62 -12.80
C LEU A 91 -2.13 -13.01 -13.26
N GLY A 92 -1.43 -13.76 -12.41
CA GLY A 92 -0.99 -15.12 -12.70
C GLY A 92 -2.16 -16.05 -12.99
N ALA A 93 -3.18 -16.05 -12.13
CA ALA A 93 -4.40 -16.83 -12.34
C ALA A 93 -5.14 -16.46 -13.63
N MET A 94 -5.13 -15.17 -14.01
CA MET A 94 -5.74 -14.69 -15.27
C MET A 94 -4.96 -15.19 -16.50
N LEU A 95 -3.63 -15.21 -16.45
CA LEU A 95 -2.80 -15.72 -17.54
C LEU A 95 -3.02 -17.22 -17.73
N ASP A 96 -3.00 -18.00 -16.63
CA ASP A 96 -3.28 -19.43 -16.66
C ASP A 96 -4.69 -19.71 -17.18
N TRP A 97 -5.70 -18.96 -16.72
CA TRP A 97 -7.07 -19.06 -17.22
C TRP A 97 -7.17 -18.81 -18.74
N THR A 98 -6.46 -17.80 -19.24
CA THR A 98 -6.44 -17.47 -20.67
C THR A 98 -5.76 -18.58 -21.49
N SER A 99 -4.68 -19.14 -20.98
CA SER A 99 -4.00 -20.30 -21.57
C SER A 99 -4.93 -21.52 -21.64
N ASP A 100 -5.64 -21.82 -20.56
CA ASP A 100 -6.62 -22.91 -20.51
C ASP A 100 -7.76 -22.69 -21.50
N ALA A 101 -8.31 -21.47 -21.57
CA ALA A 101 -9.36 -21.12 -22.53
C ALA A 101 -8.89 -21.36 -23.97
N LYS A 102 -7.65 -20.96 -24.29
CA LYS A 102 -7.09 -21.15 -25.63
C LYS A 102 -6.83 -22.62 -25.96
N LEU A 103 -6.31 -23.38 -24.99
CA LEU A 103 -5.94 -24.78 -25.16
C LEU A 103 -7.16 -25.69 -25.30
N PHE A 104 -8.18 -25.48 -24.47
CA PHE A 104 -9.34 -26.38 -24.41
C PHE A 104 -10.45 -26.02 -25.39
N PHE A 105 -10.48 -24.80 -25.93
CA PHE A 105 -11.53 -24.35 -26.83
C PHE A 105 -11.02 -23.79 -28.18
N PRO A 106 -10.01 -24.38 -28.85
CA PRO A 106 -9.29 -23.74 -29.96
C PRO A 106 -10.18 -23.24 -31.10
N GLU A 107 -11.29 -23.93 -31.37
CA GLU A 107 -12.24 -23.64 -32.45
C GLU A 107 -13.44 -22.76 -32.03
N LYS A 108 -13.49 -22.31 -30.77
CA LYS A 108 -14.61 -21.53 -30.21
C LYS A 108 -14.13 -20.15 -29.73
N PRO A 109 -13.76 -19.24 -30.65
CA PRO A 109 -13.20 -17.93 -30.29
C PRO A 109 -14.17 -17.07 -29.46
N ASP A 110 -15.47 -17.12 -29.73
CA ASP A 110 -16.47 -16.35 -28.98
C ASP A 110 -16.55 -16.82 -27.51
N LEU A 111 -16.46 -18.14 -27.28
CA LEU A 111 -16.38 -18.70 -25.94
C LEU A 111 -15.08 -18.30 -25.25
N GLN A 112 -13.93 -18.39 -25.92
CA GLN A 112 -12.64 -17.95 -25.38
C GLN A 112 -12.73 -16.49 -24.90
N TRP A 113 -13.28 -15.61 -25.74
CA TRP A 113 -13.49 -14.21 -25.40
C TRP A 113 -14.42 -14.04 -24.20
N ASN A 114 -15.57 -14.71 -24.19
CA ASN A 114 -16.54 -14.62 -23.10
C ASN A 114 -15.96 -15.08 -21.75
N LEU A 115 -15.20 -16.17 -21.74
CA LEU A 115 -14.50 -16.66 -20.55
C LEU A 115 -13.47 -15.64 -20.04
N CYS A 116 -12.69 -15.04 -20.94
CA CYS A 116 -11.65 -14.10 -20.57
C CYS A 116 -12.21 -12.74 -20.15
N ARG A 117 -13.23 -12.21 -20.85
CA ARG A 117 -13.82 -10.89 -20.53
C ARG A 117 -14.45 -10.88 -19.14
N LEU A 118 -15.09 -11.97 -18.73
CA LEU A 118 -15.73 -12.09 -17.43
C LEU A 118 -14.70 -12.13 -16.29
N MET A 119 -13.59 -12.85 -16.48
CA MET A 119 -12.48 -12.83 -15.53
C MET A 119 -11.79 -11.45 -15.48
N LEU A 120 -11.57 -10.79 -16.62
CA LEU A 120 -11.05 -9.43 -16.67
C LEU A 120 -11.98 -8.42 -15.99
N CYS A 121 -13.30 -8.55 -16.18
CA CYS A 121 -14.29 -7.76 -15.46
C CYS A 121 -14.13 -7.95 -13.95
N SER A 122 -14.08 -9.19 -13.46
CA SER A 122 -13.87 -9.47 -12.03
C SER A 122 -12.59 -8.81 -11.50
N MET A 123 -11.50 -8.90 -12.26
CA MET A 123 -10.23 -8.28 -11.90
C MET A 123 -10.38 -6.76 -11.78
N GLN A 124 -10.96 -6.12 -12.79
CA GLN A 124 -11.14 -4.67 -12.82
C GLN A 124 -12.05 -4.20 -11.67
N MET A 125 -13.16 -4.91 -11.43
CA MET A 125 -14.03 -4.63 -10.30
C MET A 125 -13.32 -4.75 -8.95
N THR A 126 -12.45 -5.74 -8.78
CA THR A 126 -11.64 -5.89 -7.57
C THR A 126 -10.81 -4.64 -7.34
N PHE A 127 -10.13 -4.12 -8.36
CA PHE A 127 -9.33 -2.90 -8.24
C PHE A 127 -10.17 -1.62 -8.07
N CYS A 128 -11.33 -1.53 -8.74
CA CYS A 128 -12.23 -0.39 -8.62
C CYS A 128 -12.90 -0.27 -7.25
N THR A 129 -12.94 -1.35 -6.46
CA THR A 129 -13.52 -1.37 -5.11
C THR A 129 -12.48 -1.19 -3.99
N LEU A 130 -11.18 -1.04 -4.33
CA LEU A 130 -10.13 -0.83 -3.34
C LEU A 130 -10.17 0.57 -2.72
N ASP A 131 -10.66 1.57 -3.45
CA ASP A 131 -10.75 2.94 -2.98
C ASP A 131 -11.90 3.08 -1.95
N GLU A 132 -11.53 3.21 -0.67
CA GLU A 132 -12.42 3.38 0.49
C GLU A 132 -13.53 2.32 0.65
N GLY A 133 -13.38 1.14 0.03
CA GLY A 133 -14.40 0.08 0.06
C GLY A 133 -15.73 0.52 -0.58
N LYS A 134 -15.67 1.53 -1.47
CA LYS A 134 -16.84 2.08 -2.14
C LYS A 134 -17.32 1.15 -3.24
N GLU A 135 -18.62 1.27 -3.53
CA GLU A 135 -19.20 0.69 -4.75
C GLU A 135 -18.44 1.20 -5.98
N VAL A 136 -18.39 0.37 -7.02
CA VAL A 136 -17.76 0.74 -8.30
C VAL A 136 -18.43 2.00 -8.84
N ALA A 137 -17.65 3.06 -9.04
CA ALA A 137 -18.14 4.33 -9.55
C ALA A 137 -18.76 4.18 -10.96
N GLN A 138 -19.77 4.99 -11.29
CA GLN A 138 -20.45 4.92 -12.59
C GLN A 138 -19.50 5.08 -13.77
N SER A 139 -18.49 5.96 -13.67
CA SER A 139 -17.47 6.11 -14.72
C SER A 139 -16.65 4.84 -14.98
N GLN A 140 -16.48 3.99 -13.96
CA GLN A 140 -15.80 2.70 -14.09
C GLN A 140 -16.72 1.66 -14.73
N TRP A 141 -18.02 1.68 -14.41
CA TRP A 141 -19.02 0.89 -15.14
C TRP A 141 -19.06 1.25 -16.62
N ASP A 142 -19.11 2.54 -16.93
CA ASP A 142 -19.11 3.04 -18.31
C ASP A 142 -17.85 2.59 -19.06
N ASN A 143 -16.69 2.60 -18.39
CA ASN A 143 -15.43 2.12 -18.95
C ASN A 143 -15.45 0.60 -19.20
N MET A 144 -15.93 -0.20 -18.25
CA MET A 144 -16.05 -1.66 -18.43
C MET A 144 -17.02 -2.01 -19.56
N GLN A 145 -18.13 -1.27 -19.68
CA GLN A 145 -19.10 -1.43 -20.75
C GLN A 145 -18.51 -1.02 -22.11
N HIS A 146 -17.83 0.12 -22.17
CA HIS A 146 -17.18 0.61 -23.40
C HIS A 146 -16.16 -0.38 -23.96
N ASN A 147 -15.42 -1.07 -23.08
CA ASN A 147 -14.46 -2.11 -23.46
C ASN A 147 -15.09 -3.49 -23.71
N ASN A 148 -16.44 -3.59 -23.71
CA ASN A 148 -17.19 -4.83 -23.87
C ASN A 148 -16.82 -5.92 -22.84
N LEU A 149 -16.45 -5.51 -21.62
CA LEU A 149 -16.22 -6.46 -20.53
C LEU A 149 -17.54 -6.92 -19.92
N VAL A 150 -18.53 -6.03 -19.87
CA VAL A 150 -19.88 -6.28 -19.34
C VAL A 150 -20.97 -5.65 -20.18
N SER A 151 -22.15 -6.25 -20.21
CA SER A 151 -23.37 -5.65 -20.78
C SER A 151 -24.12 -4.80 -19.76
N SER A 152 -25.09 -3.99 -20.22
CA SER A 152 -25.97 -3.22 -19.32
C SER A 152 -26.75 -4.15 -18.37
N GLU A 153 -27.24 -5.27 -18.89
CA GLU A 153 -28.02 -6.24 -18.13
C GLU A 153 -27.17 -6.92 -17.07
N GLU A 154 -25.93 -7.29 -17.41
CA GLU A 154 -24.96 -7.85 -16.46
C GLU A 154 -24.64 -6.85 -15.34
N ILE A 155 -24.48 -5.56 -15.65
CA ILE A 155 -24.25 -4.50 -14.66
C ILE A 155 -25.40 -4.44 -13.64
N GLU A 156 -26.65 -4.45 -14.10
CA GLU A 156 -27.81 -4.38 -13.20
C GLU A 156 -27.83 -5.57 -12.23
N VAL A 157 -27.58 -6.79 -12.72
CA VAL A 157 -27.50 -7.98 -11.86
C VAL A 157 -26.36 -7.89 -10.86
N ILE A 158 -25.20 -7.37 -11.28
CA ILE A 158 -24.04 -7.21 -10.39
C ILE A 158 -24.31 -6.16 -9.31
N LYS A 159 -24.98 -5.06 -9.64
CA LYS A 159 -25.35 -4.01 -8.68
C LYS A 159 -26.33 -4.51 -7.62
N GLU A 160 -27.27 -5.39 -7.99
CA GLU A 160 -28.21 -5.99 -7.04
C GLU A 160 -27.57 -7.02 -6.09
N PHE A 161 -26.41 -7.55 -6.46
CA PHE A 161 -25.73 -8.59 -5.68
C PHE A 161 -25.07 -8.02 -4.41
N ARG A 162 -25.59 -8.44 -3.25
CA ARG A 162 -25.12 -7.99 -1.92
C ARG A 162 -23.82 -8.64 -1.45
N GLY A 163 -23.28 -9.60 -2.19
CA GLY A 163 -22.05 -10.29 -1.85
C GLY A 163 -20.81 -9.57 -2.37
N PHE A 164 -19.69 -10.29 -2.40
CA PHE A 164 -18.47 -9.80 -3.05
C PHE A 164 -18.69 -9.73 -4.57
N GLN A 165 -19.04 -8.55 -5.09
CA GLN A 165 -19.46 -8.36 -6.48
C GLN A 165 -18.48 -8.92 -7.54
N PRO A 166 -17.14 -8.80 -7.40
CA PRO A 166 -16.21 -9.42 -8.34
C PRO A 166 -16.37 -10.94 -8.47
N PHE A 167 -17.00 -11.62 -7.52
CA PHE A 167 -17.23 -13.06 -7.59
C PHE A 167 -18.24 -13.46 -8.68
N LEU A 168 -19.22 -12.62 -9.01
CA LEU A 168 -20.27 -13.00 -9.96
C LEU A 168 -19.74 -13.29 -11.37
N PRO A 169 -18.92 -12.41 -11.99
CA PRO A 169 -18.34 -12.72 -13.29
C PRO A 169 -17.47 -13.98 -13.29
N ILE A 170 -16.77 -14.29 -12.18
CA ILE A 170 -16.00 -15.55 -12.04
C ILE A 170 -16.94 -16.76 -12.14
N VAL A 171 -18.08 -16.73 -11.45
CA VAL A 171 -19.07 -17.82 -11.48
C VAL A 171 -19.66 -17.97 -12.87
N TRP A 172 -20.02 -16.86 -13.53
CA TRP A 172 -20.54 -16.89 -14.90
C TRP A 172 -19.53 -17.49 -15.88
N ALA A 173 -18.25 -17.13 -15.75
CA ALA A 173 -17.19 -17.70 -16.57
C ALA A 173 -17.05 -19.22 -16.35
N LEU A 174 -17.14 -19.69 -15.11
CA LEU A 174 -17.13 -21.12 -14.80
C LEU A 174 -18.36 -21.85 -15.35
N ASP A 175 -19.54 -21.24 -15.28
CA ASP A 175 -20.79 -21.83 -15.79
C ASP A 175 -20.74 -21.97 -17.32
N GLU A 176 -20.18 -20.99 -18.03
CA GLU A 176 -19.93 -21.04 -19.49
C GLU A 176 -18.97 -22.17 -19.86
N ALA A 177 -17.83 -22.28 -19.16
CA ALA A 177 -16.88 -23.37 -19.37
C ALA A 177 -17.54 -24.73 -19.10
N ARG A 178 -18.35 -24.83 -18.04
CA ARG A 178 -19.08 -26.04 -17.65
C ARG A 178 -20.18 -26.40 -18.64
N ALA A 179 -20.88 -25.43 -19.24
CA ALA A 179 -21.94 -25.69 -20.20
C ALA A 179 -21.42 -26.45 -21.43
N VAL A 180 -20.16 -26.23 -21.80
CA VAL A 180 -19.49 -26.91 -22.91
C VAL A 180 -18.80 -28.20 -22.44
N LEU A 181 -17.92 -28.11 -21.44
CA LEU A 181 -17.13 -29.27 -20.97
C LEU A 181 -17.96 -30.30 -20.22
N GLY A 182 -18.96 -29.87 -19.45
CA GLY A 182 -19.77 -30.72 -18.58
C GLY A 182 -20.80 -31.56 -19.33
N ARG A 183 -21.19 -31.16 -20.53
CA ARG A 183 -22.03 -31.99 -21.42
C ARG A 183 -21.23 -33.15 -22.01
N GLU A 184 -19.97 -32.90 -22.35
CA GLU A 184 -19.09 -33.90 -22.96
C GLU A 184 -18.47 -34.82 -21.90
N LEU A 185 -18.07 -34.27 -20.74
CA LEU A 185 -17.36 -34.97 -19.67
C LEU A 185 -17.67 -34.35 -18.29
N PRO A 186 -18.73 -34.79 -17.58
CA PRO A 186 -19.23 -34.15 -16.35
C PRO A 186 -18.27 -34.16 -15.15
N ASN A 187 -17.19 -34.96 -15.18
CA ASN A 187 -16.09 -34.96 -14.21
C ASN A 187 -14.73 -34.81 -14.90
N SER A 188 -14.66 -34.02 -15.99
CA SER A 188 -13.40 -33.81 -16.68
C SER A 188 -12.37 -33.15 -15.77
N PHE A 189 -11.15 -33.64 -15.86
CA PHE A 189 -9.96 -32.96 -15.34
C PHE A 189 -9.90 -31.49 -15.78
N PHE A 190 -10.40 -31.18 -16.98
CA PHE A 190 -10.45 -29.83 -17.56
C PHE A 190 -11.28 -28.82 -16.75
N ILE A 191 -12.50 -29.18 -16.29
CA ILE A 191 -13.30 -28.24 -15.48
C ILE A 191 -12.66 -28.00 -14.10
N MET A 192 -11.88 -28.96 -13.60
CA MET A 192 -11.14 -28.78 -12.34
C MET A 192 -10.06 -27.71 -12.47
N HIS A 193 -9.37 -27.63 -13.62
CA HIS A 193 -8.37 -26.58 -13.90
C HIS A 193 -8.98 -25.18 -13.87
N PHE A 194 -10.05 -24.95 -14.65
CA PHE A 194 -10.74 -23.65 -14.63
C PHE A 194 -11.20 -23.29 -13.21
N ARG A 195 -11.79 -24.23 -12.48
CA ARG A 195 -12.24 -23.99 -11.11
C ARG A 195 -11.10 -23.62 -10.16
N GLU A 196 -9.95 -24.28 -10.29
CA GLU A 196 -8.75 -23.96 -9.51
C GLU A 196 -8.28 -22.54 -9.79
N GLN A 197 -8.18 -22.14 -11.06
CA GLN A 197 -7.74 -20.79 -11.42
C GLN A 197 -8.73 -19.70 -10.98
N ALA A 198 -10.03 -19.94 -11.17
CA ALA A 198 -11.09 -19.05 -10.68
C ALA A 198 -11.03 -18.84 -9.16
N TYR A 199 -10.83 -19.91 -8.38
CA TYR A 199 -10.73 -19.81 -6.94
C TYR A 199 -9.40 -19.24 -6.45
N THR A 200 -8.31 -19.46 -7.18
CA THR A 200 -7.03 -18.80 -6.92
C THR A 200 -7.15 -17.29 -7.13
N MET A 201 -7.72 -16.84 -8.24
CA MET A 201 -8.00 -15.42 -8.48
C MET A 201 -8.89 -14.83 -7.38
N ARG A 202 -10.02 -15.49 -7.06
CA ARG A 202 -10.92 -15.06 -5.99
C ARG A 202 -10.18 -14.94 -4.65
N ARG A 203 -9.34 -15.92 -4.31
CA ARG A 203 -8.59 -15.94 -3.05
C ARG A 203 -7.71 -14.70 -2.93
N HIS A 204 -6.94 -14.38 -3.97
CA HIS A 204 -6.10 -13.19 -3.97
C HIS A 204 -6.91 -11.89 -3.91
N ALA A 205 -8.01 -11.80 -4.67
CA ALA A 205 -8.92 -10.66 -4.62
C ALA A 205 -9.49 -10.42 -3.21
N CYS A 206 -9.98 -11.48 -2.55
CA CYS A 206 -10.49 -11.39 -1.19
C CYS A 206 -9.38 -11.04 -0.18
N ASN A 207 -8.17 -11.59 -0.32
CA ASN A 207 -7.05 -11.27 0.56
C ASN A 207 -6.72 -9.77 0.54
N ILE A 208 -6.71 -9.14 -0.65
CA ILE A 208 -6.50 -7.70 -0.79
C ILE A 208 -7.58 -6.94 -0.01
N THR A 209 -8.86 -7.23 -0.27
CA THR A 209 -9.97 -6.57 0.42
C THR A 209 -9.89 -6.75 1.94
N PHE A 210 -9.62 -7.96 2.43
CA PHE A 210 -9.51 -8.23 3.86
C PHE A 210 -8.33 -7.51 4.50
N MET A 211 -7.18 -7.47 3.84
CA MET A 211 -6.04 -6.71 4.34
C MET A 211 -6.37 -5.23 4.43
N LEU A 212 -6.97 -4.62 3.41
CA LEU A 212 -7.36 -3.21 3.44
C LEU A 212 -8.37 -2.90 4.55
N GLN A 213 -9.31 -3.80 4.82
CA GLN A 213 -10.27 -3.67 5.94
C GLN A 213 -9.64 -3.83 7.33
N GLN A 214 -8.44 -4.43 7.41
CA GLN A 214 -7.69 -4.64 8.65
C GLN A 214 -6.38 -3.84 8.62
N PRO A 215 -6.43 -2.50 8.73
CA PRO A 215 -5.21 -1.70 8.83
C PRO A 215 -4.45 -2.01 10.12
N ILE A 216 -3.20 -1.55 10.18
CA ILE A 216 -2.42 -1.62 11.43
C ILE A 216 -3.22 -0.92 12.54
N PRO A 217 -3.35 -1.52 13.74
CA PRO A 217 -4.21 -0.97 14.79
C PRO A 217 -3.91 0.51 15.08
N PHE A 218 -4.94 1.34 15.02
CA PHE A 218 -4.80 2.79 15.18
C PHE A 218 -4.09 3.18 16.49
N ALA A 219 -4.37 2.47 17.59
CA ALA A 219 -3.69 2.70 18.86
C ALA A 219 -2.17 2.55 18.77
N TYR A 220 -1.69 1.59 17.96
CA TYR A 220 -0.26 1.38 17.76
C TYR A 220 0.37 2.55 16.98
N TYR A 221 -0.27 2.97 15.88
CA TYR A 221 0.12 4.15 15.12
C TYR A 221 0.15 5.42 16.00
N HIS A 222 -0.88 5.62 16.84
CA HIS A 222 -0.98 6.78 17.72
C HIS A 222 0.14 6.83 18.76
N VAL A 223 0.42 5.70 19.43
CA VAL A 223 1.52 5.60 20.41
C VAL A 223 2.87 5.89 19.75
N LEU A 224 3.10 5.35 18.54
CA LEU A 224 4.31 5.63 17.78
C LEU A 224 4.47 7.13 17.49
N LYS A 225 3.40 7.80 17.03
CA LYS A 225 3.41 9.25 16.76
C LYS A 225 3.72 10.07 18.00
N LEU A 226 3.09 9.74 19.12
CA LEU A 226 3.34 10.42 20.39
C LEU A 226 4.78 10.22 20.84
N LEU A 227 5.28 8.99 20.79
CA LEU A 227 6.63 8.64 21.19
C LEU A 227 7.68 9.35 20.32
N LEU A 228 7.48 9.39 19.00
CA LEU A 228 8.35 10.12 18.07
C LEU A 228 8.35 11.62 18.36
N LEU A 229 7.18 12.22 18.54
CA LEU A 229 7.06 13.65 18.83
C LEU A 229 7.80 14.01 20.12
N VAL A 230 7.54 13.29 21.22
CA VAL A 230 8.19 13.53 22.51
C VAL A 230 9.70 13.33 22.40
N SER A 231 10.15 12.28 21.71
CA SER A 231 11.58 11.98 21.55
C SER A 231 12.30 13.05 20.75
N LEU A 232 11.70 13.57 19.67
CA LEU A 232 12.29 14.63 18.86
C LEU A 232 12.30 15.98 19.60
N LEU A 233 11.29 16.27 20.43
CA LEU A 233 11.29 17.45 21.30
C LEU A 233 12.39 17.38 22.36
N LEU A 234 12.58 16.23 23.02
CA LEU A 234 13.65 16.05 23.99
C LEU A 234 15.02 16.10 23.30
N LEU A 235 15.15 15.52 22.11
CA LEU A 235 16.39 15.60 21.31
C LEU A 235 16.74 17.04 20.94
N SER A 236 15.74 17.81 20.52
CA SER A 236 15.88 19.23 20.20
C SER A 236 16.52 20.00 21.36
N TYR A 237 16.04 19.73 22.57
CA TYR A 237 16.56 20.33 23.79
C TYR A 237 17.98 19.84 24.10
N ALA A 238 18.23 18.53 24.07
CA ALA A 238 19.54 17.95 24.35
C ALA A 238 20.64 18.45 23.38
N ILE A 239 20.34 18.54 22.08
CA ILE A 239 21.29 19.06 21.07
C ILE A 239 21.59 20.54 21.32
N SER A 240 20.62 21.32 21.80
CA SER A 240 20.83 22.75 22.07
C SER A 240 21.87 23.01 23.17
N GLN A 241 22.04 22.07 24.11
CA GLN A 241 23.04 22.11 25.19
C GLN A 241 24.38 21.50 24.78
N LEU A 242 24.38 20.51 23.89
CA LEU A 242 25.60 19.76 23.56
C LEU A 242 26.60 20.54 22.68
N LEU A 243 26.11 21.44 21.81
CA LEU A 243 26.88 22.02 20.71
C LEU A 243 26.80 23.56 20.70
N GLU A 244 27.00 24.17 21.87
CA GLU A 244 26.84 25.63 22.06
C GLU A 244 27.73 26.47 21.13
N GLU A 245 28.91 25.96 20.78
CA GLU A 245 29.89 26.68 19.96
C GLU A 245 29.44 26.92 18.51
N SER A 246 28.51 26.12 17.97
CA SER A 246 28.11 26.19 16.56
C SER A 246 26.62 25.96 16.34
N LYS A 247 25.81 27.01 16.51
CA LYS A 247 24.35 26.99 16.27
C LYS A 247 23.98 26.46 14.88
N ALA A 248 24.74 26.83 13.84
CA ALA A 248 24.49 26.36 12.48
C ALA A 248 24.62 24.83 12.37
N PHE A 249 25.57 24.25 13.08
CA PHE A 249 25.77 22.81 13.12
C PHE A 249 24.67 22.10 13.92
N CYS A 250 24.18 22.69 15.01
CA CYS A 250 23.01 22.19 15.76
C CYS A 250 21.78 22.06 14.86
N TYR A 251 21.43 23.14 14.13
CA TYR A 251 20.32 23.13 13.18
C TYR A 251 20.48 22.05 12.13
N PHE A 252 21.69 21.91 11.57
CA PHE A 252 21.97 20.92 10.55
C PHE A 252 21.78 19.49 11.07
N ILE A 253 22.35 19.16 12.23
CA ILE A 253 22.21 17.83 12.84
C ILE A 253 20.75 17.55 13.16
N TYR A 254 20.08 18.48 13.84
CA TYR A 254 18.69 18.27 14.24
C TYR A 254 17.74 18.13 13.03
N ALA A 255 17.93 18.96 12.00
CA ALA A 255 17.21 18.82 10.73
C ALA A 255 17.45 17.46 10.08
N THR A 256 18.70 16.97 10.10
CA THR A 256 19.05 15.66 9.55
C THR A 256 18.34 14.53 10.30
N VAL A 257 18.33 14.55 11.64
CA VAL A 257 17.66 13.52 12.45
C VAL A 257 16.15 13.58 12.24
N CYS A 258 15.54 14.76 12.24
CA CYS A 258 14.11 14.92 11.94
C CYS A 258 13.77 14.37 10.55
N MET A 259 14.60 14.67 9.55
CA MET A 259 14.42 14.16 8.18
C MET A 259 14.43 12.64 8.11
N ILE A 260 15.36 11.98 8.82
CA ILE A 260 15.44 10.53 8.85
C ILE A 260 14.24 9.92 9.58
N MET A 261 13.94 10.40 10.79
CA MET A 261 12.92 9.80 11.65
C MET A 261 11.51 10.02 11.11
N LEU A 262 11.17 11.26 10.72
CA LEU A 262 9.86 11.56 10.10
C LEU A 262 9.77 10.94 8.70
N GLY A 263 10.87 10.95 7.95
CA GLY A 263 10.91 10.36 6.62
C GLY A 263 10.67 8.85 6.60
N LEU A 264 11.28 8.12 7.52
CA LEU A 264 11.04 6.68 7.65
C LEU A 264 9.59 6.39 8.07
N GLU A 265 9.01 7.25 8.89
CA GLU A 265 7.62 7.16 9.29
C GLU A 265 6.66 7.44 8.12
N ASP A 266 6.88 8.52 7.35
CA ASP A 266 6.13 8.84 6.13
C ASP A 266 6.15 7.66 5.14
N VAL A 267 7.32 7.06 4.92
CA VAL A 267 7.48 5.89 4.04
C VAL A 267 6.69 4.70 4.58
N SER A 268 6.70 4.49 5.89
CA SER A 268 5.93 3.42 6.53
C SER A 268 4.43 3.60 6.33
N VAL A 269 3.92 4.83 6.45
CA VAL A 269 2.51 5.14 6.17
C VAL A 269 2.17 4.93 4.70
N ALA A 270 3.02 5.40 3.78
CA ALA A 270 2.81 5.20 2.35
C ALA A 270 2.85 3.72 1.92
N MET A 271 3.57 2.86 2.65
CA MET A 271 3.57 1.41 2.43
C MET A 271 2.36 0.70 3.06
N ALA A 272 1.79 1.26 4.13
CA ALA A 272 0.64 0.67 4.81
C ALA A 272 -0.63 0.66 3.93
N ASP A 273 -0.74 1.65 3.04
CA ASP A 273 -1.83 1.78 2.08
C ASP A 273 -1.28 2.16 0.68
N PRO A 274 -0.96 1.17 -0.17
CA PRO A 274 -0.26 1.41 -1.44
C PRO A 274 -1.17 1.68 -2.65
N PHE A 275 -2.49 1.62 -2.48
CA PHE A 275 -3.47 1.78 -3.57
C PHE A 275 -3.88 3.22 -3.78
#